data_AF-A0A2J0PYV9-F1
#
_entry.id   AF-A0A2J0PYV9-F1
#
_cell.length_a   1.000
_cell.length_b   1.000
_cell.length_c   1.000
_cell.angle_alpha   90.00
_cell.angle_beta   90.00
_cell.angle_gamma   90.00
#
_symmetry.space_group_name_H-M   'P 1'
#
loop_
_entity.id
_entity.type
_entity.pdbx_description
1 polymer ?
#
loop_
_entity_poly.entity_id
_entity_poly.type
_entity_poly.pdbx_seq_one_letter_code
_entity_poly.pdbx_strand_id
1 'polypeptide(L)'
;MAKGKAARTECVAQSIGGRNNSATSFWDRILTVEETATLIGVRISELKDAVRYQKLLKGKAAPEVHSVSGTGKLFFDGRSIKSFIED
;
A
#
# COMPACT_ATOMS: atom_id res chain seq x y z
N MET A 1 -8.78 -32.67 -6.61
CA MET A 1 -7.61 -31.96 -7.17
C MET A 1 -7.77 -30.47 -6.87
N ALA A 2 -7.06 -29.95 -5.86
CA ALA A 2 -7.15 -28.54 -5.48
C ALA A 2 -6.10 -27.74 -6.26
N LYS A 3 -6.52 -26.94 -7.25
CA LYS A 3 -5.67 -25.96 -7.92
C LYS A 3 -6.56 -24.81 -8.38
N GLY A 4 -6.36 -23.62 -7.83
CA GLY A 4 -7.08 -22.45 -8.34
C GLY A 4 -7.11 -21.16 -7.51
N LYS A 5 -6.48 -21.09 -6.33
CA LYS A 5 -6.43 -19.81 -5.56
C LYS A 5 -5.06 -19.14 -5.49
N ALA A 6 -3.98 -19.76 -5.96
CA ALA A 6 -2.63 -19.19 -5.89
C ALA A 6 -2.30 -18.24 -7.06
N ALA A 7 -2.86 -18.45 -8.25
CA ALA A 7 -2.44 -17.74 -9.47
C ALA A 7 -2.73 -16.23 -9.47
N ARG A 8 -3.74 -15.77 -8.72
CA ARG A 8 -4.10 -14.34 -8.66
C ARG A 8 -3.16 -13.52 -7.78
N THR A 9 -2.45 -14.18 -6.87
CA THR A 9 -1.58 -13.56 -5.85
C THR A 9 -0.20 -13.23 -6.40
N GLU A 10 0.35 -14.10 -7.26
CA GLU A 10 1.66 -13.89 -7.89
C GLU A 10 1.63 -12.76 -8.93
N CYS A 11 0.49 -12.59 -9.61
CA CYS A 11 0.30 -11.57 -10.65
C CYS A 11 0.43 -10.13 -10.11
N VAL A 12 -0.09 -9.85 -8.91
CA VAL A 12 -0.04 -8.51 -8.30
C VAL A 12 1.38 -8.17 -7.84
N ALA A 13 2.09 -9.11 -7.22
CA ALA A 13 3.47 -8.90 -6.76
C ALA A 13 4.45 -8.71 -7.94
N GLN A 14 4.32 -9.50 -9.01
CA GLN A 14 5.11 -9.30 -10.23
C GLN A 14 4.79 -7.96 -10.92
N SER A 15 3.52 -7.57 -10.98
CA SER A 15 3.12 -6.28 -11.57
C SER A 15 3.66 -5.10 -10.77
N ILE A 16 3.63 -5.17 -9.43
CA ILE A 16 4.21 -4.14 -8.55
C ILE A 16 5.74 -4.09 -8.68
N GLY A 17 6.40 -5.24 -8.71
CA GLY A 17 7.86 -5.31 -8.91
C GLY A 17 8.29 -4.70 -10.25
N GLY A 18 7.59 -5.02 -11.35
CA GLY A 18 7.86 -4.43 -12.67
C GLY A 18 7.61 -2.93 -12.72
N ARG A 19 6.54 -2.46 -12.07
CA ARG A 19 6.20 -1.03 -11.98
C ARG A 19 7.22 -0.25 -11.14
N ASN A 20 7.67 -0.82 -10.02
CA ASN A 20 8.72 -0.24 -9.19
C ASN A 20 10.09 -0.21 -9.89
N ASN A 21 10.40 -1.22 -10.71
CA ASN A 21 11.63 -1.24 -11.51
C ASN A 21 11.62 -0.21 -12.65
N SER A 22 10.44 0.19 -13.11
CA SER A 22 10.26 1.23 -14.14
C SER A 22 10.06 2.63 -13.56
N ALA A 23 10.03 2.78 -12.24
CA ALA A 23 9.79 4.05 -11.56
C ALA A 23 11.06 4.92 -11.59
N THR A 24 10.94 6.14 -12.11
CA THR A 24 12.04 7.12 -12.16
C THR A 24 12.19 7.93 -10.87
N SER A 25 11.19 7.88 -10.00
CA SER A 25 11.17 8.56 -8.70
C SER A 25 10.65 7.62 -7.61
N PHE A 26 11.10 7.81 -6.38
CA PHE A 26 10.63 7.04 -5.22
C PHE A 26 9.11 7.09 -5.08
N TRP A 27 8.51 8.26 -5.34
CA TRP A 27 7.08 8.47 -5.21
C TRP A 27 6.25 7.89 -6.36
N ASP A 28 6.88 7.47 -7.47
CA ASP A 28 6.19 6.76 -8.56
C ASP A 28 6.01 5.26 -8.26
N ARG A 29 6.59 4.80 -7.14
CA ARG A 29 6.52 3.41 -6.71
C ARG A 29 5.22 3.13 -5.99
N ILE A 30 4.81 1.87 -6.08
CA ILE A 30 3.80 1.30 -5.19
C ILE A 30 4.51 0.88 -3.91
N LEU A 31 4.06 1.47 -2.81
CA LEU A 31 4.63 1.31 -1.48
C LEU A 31 3.89 0.23 -0.71
N THR A 32 4.63 -0.51 0.11
CA THR A 32 4.04 -1.46 1.06
C THR A 32 3.43 -0.74 2.26
N VAL A 33 2.56 -1.42 3.00
CA VAL A 33 2.03 -0.93 4.29
C VAL A 33 3.13 -0.58 5.30
N GLU A 34 4.26 -1.28 5.24
CA GLU A 34 5.41 -1.05 6.12
C GLU A 34 6.10 0.27 5.78
N GLU A 35 6.44 0.48 4.50
CA GLU A 35 7.00 1.73 4.00
C GLU A 35 6.07 2.91 4.27
N THR A 36 4.77 2.73 4.02
CA THR A 36 3.75 3.78 4.23
C THR A 36 3.64 4.16 5.70
N ALA A 37 3.60 3.18 6.60
CA ALA A 37 3.55 3.45 8.04
C ALA A 37 4.79 4.19 8.53
N THR A 38 5.97 3.83 8.02
CA THR A 38 7.24 4.53 8.33
C THR A 38 7.23 5.97 7.82
N LEU A 39 6.80 6.21 6.58
CA LEU A 39 6.76 7.55 5.98
C LEU A 39 5.77 8.47 6.72
N ILE A 40 4.60 7.94 7.07
CA ILE A 40 3.59 8.69 7.84
C ILE A 40 4.04 8.84 9.30
N GLY A 41 4.91 7.97 9.81
CA GLY A 41 5.36 7.98 11.20
C GLY A 41 4.29 7.49 12.17
N VAL A 42 3.61 6.38 11.84
CA VAL A 42 2.58 5.73 12.65
C VAL A 42 2.86 4.24 12.77
N ARG A 43 2.20 3.55 13.71
CA ARG A 43 2.30 2.09 13.79
C ARG A 43 1.57 1.44 12.62
N ILE A 44 2.13 0.34 12.10
CA ILE A 44 1.49 -0.46 11.03
C ILE A 44 0.07 -0.89 11.42
N SER A 45 -0.14 -1.27 12.69
CA SER A 45 -1.46 -1.65 13.20
C SER A 45 -2.45 -0.49 13.14
N GLU A 46 -2.01 0.73 13.45
CA GLU A 46 -2.87 1.92 13.35
C GLU A 46 -3.19 2.27 11.91
N LEU A 47 -2.21 2.16 11.00
CA LEU A 47 -2.45 2.34 9.57
C LEU A 47 -3.50 1.34 9.04
N LYS A 48 -3.37 0.06 9.42
CA LYS A 48 -4.34 -0.98 9.04
C LYS A 48 -5.74 -0.72 9.63
N ASP A 49 -5.81 -0.31 10.89
CA ASP A 49 -7.07 0.00 11.56
C ASP A 49 -7.76 1.21 10.92
N ALA A 50 -6.99 2.25 10.62
CA ALA A 50 -7.50 3.45 9.98
C ALA A 50 -7.99 3.19 8.55
N VAL A 51 -7.28 2.38 7.77
CA VAL A 51 -7.73 1.96 6.44
C VAL A 51 -9.00 1.11 6.53
N ARG A 52 -9.07 0.17 7.50
CA ARG A 52 -10.19 -0.77 7.62
C ARG A 52 -11.47 -0.12 8.15
N TYR A 53 -11.34 0.77 9.13
CA TYR A 53 -12.45 1.41 9.83
C TYR A 53 -12.64 2.87 9.42
N GLN A 54 -11.93 3.33 8.38
CA GLN A 54 -11.94 4.72 7.91
C GLN A 54 -11.69 5.74 9.03
N LYS A 55 -10.81 5.39 9.97
CA LYS A 55 -10.43 6.32 11.05
C LYS A 55 -9.46 7.37 10.54
N LEU A 56 -9.44 8.48 11.25
CA LEU A 56 -8.49 9.54 11.02
C LEU A 56 -7.09 9.11 11.49
N LEU A 57 -6.11 9.23 10.60
CA LEU A 57 -4.68 9.15 10.90
C LEU A 57 -4.13 10.56 11.00
N LYS A 58 -3.57 10.91 12.16
CA LYS A 58 -3.03 12.25 12.40
C LYS A 58 -4.02 13.39 12.07
N GLY A 59 -5.31 13.16 12.32
CA GLY A 59 -6.37 14.13 12.03
C GLY A 59 -6.80 14.19 10.55
N LYS A 60 -6.24 13.36 9.67
CA LYS A 60 -6.58 13.27 8.24
C LYS A 60 -7.16 11.91 7.89
N ALA A 61 -7.95 11.82 6.81
CA ALA A 61 -8.49 10.54 6.35
C ALA A 61 -7.36 9.57 5.96
N ALA A 62 -7.50 8.28 6.28
CA ALA A 62 -6.47 7.30 5.93
C ALA A 62 -6.14 7.30 4.42
N PRO A 63 -4.87 7.08 4.05
CA PRO A 63 -4.48 7.05 2.64
C PRO A 63 -5.19 5.90 1.91
N GLU A 64 -5.57 6.16 0.66
CA GLU A 64 -6.29 5.20 -0.16
C GLU A 64 -5.40 4.01 -0.54
N VAL A 65 -5.97 2.80 -0.43
CA VAL A 65 -5.29 1.57 -0.81
C VAL A 65 -5.35 1.41 -2.33
N HIS A 66 -4.18 1.38 -2.97
CA HIS A 66 -4.07 1.15 -4.41
C HIS A 66 -4.39 -0.29 -4.79
N SER A 67 -3.92 -1.26 -4.00
CA SER A 67 -4.13 -2.68 -4.27
C SER A 67 -3.97 -3.52 -3.02
N VAL A 68 -4.61 -4.70 -3.02
CA VAL A 68 -4.50 -5.70 -1.96
C VAL A 68 -3.99 -6.99 -2.58
N SER A 69 -2.87 -7.51 -2.08
CA SER A 69 -2.39 -8.84 -2.49
C SER A 69 -3.33 -9.93 -2.00
N GLY A 70 -3.33 -11.08 -2.67
CA GLY A 70 -4.12 -12.25 -2.26
C GLY A 70 -3.81 -12.80 -0.87
N THR A 71 -2.67 -12.40 -0.26
CA THR A 71 -2.30 -12.68 1.14
C THR A 71 -2.75 -11.62 2.15
N GLY A 72 -3.52 -10.61 1.72
CA GLY A 72 -4.01 -9.53 2.58
C GLY A 72 -2.99 -8.41 2.85
N LYS A 73 -1.89 -8.34 2.10
CA LYS A 73 -0.96 -7.20 2.17
C LYS A 73 -1.55 -6.01 1.41
N LEU A 74 -1.53 -4.84 2.07
CA LEU A 74 -2.00 -3.57 1.51
C LEU A 74 -0.85 -2.85 0.79
N PHE A 75 -1.16 -2.27 -0.35
CA PHE A 75 -0.25 -1.47 -1.15
C PHE A 75 -0.85 -0.10 -1.41
N PHE A 76 0.00 0.91 -1.37
CA PHE A 76 -0.37 2.31 -1.47
C PHE A 76 0.37 2.96 -2.62
N ASP A 77 -0.26 3.93 -3.26
CA ASP A 77 0.40 4.72 -4.30
C ASP A 77 1.34 5.73 -3.65
N GLY A 78 2.61 5.76 -4.08
CA GLY A 78 3.61 6.66 -3.51
C GLY A 78 3.22 8.13 -3.65
N ARG A 79 2.59 8.55 -4.76
CA ARG A 79 2.18 9.95 -4.95
C ARG A 79 1.07 10.34 -3.98
N SER A 80 0.14 9.43 -3.72
CA SER A 80 -0.90 9.63 -2.72
C SER A 80 -0.31 9.77 -1.31
N ILE A 81 0.69 8.95 -0.96
CA ILE A 81 1.37 9.08 0.34
C ILE A 81 2.16 10.38 0.44
N LYS A 82 2.84 10.79 -0.64
CA LYS A 82 3.53 12.08 -0.71
C LYS A 82 2.57 13.23 -0.43
N SER A 83 1.44 13.26 -1.14
CA SER A 83 0.41 14.28 -0.94
C SER A 83 -0.16 14.27 0.48
N PHE A 84 -0.26 13.08 1.10
CA PHE A 84 -0.77 12.96 2.46
C PHE A 84 0.16 13.55 3.53
N ILE A 85 1.48 13.47 3.32
CA ILE A 85 2.48 13.96 4.30
C ILE A 85 2.91 15.41 4.07
N GLU A 86 2.78 15.94 2.84
CA GLU A 86 3.17 17.32 2.49
C GLU A 86 2.04 18.34 2.67
N ASP A 87 0.79 17.89 2.59
CA ASP A 87 -0.39 18.67 3.01
C ASP A 87 -0.44 18.77 4.54
#